data_AF-A0A932TX37-F1
#
_entry.id   AF-A0A932TX37-F1
#
_cell.length_a   1.000
_cell.length_b   1.000
_cell.length_c   1.000
_cell.angle_alpha   90.00
_cell.angle_beta   90.00
_cell.angle_gamma   90.00
#
_symmetry.space_group_name_H-M   'P 1'
#
loop_
_entity.id
_entity.type
_entity.pdbx_description
1 polymer ?
#
loop_
_entity_poly.entity_id
_entity_poly.type
_entity_poly.pdbx_seq_one_letter_code
_entity_poly.pdbx_strand_id
1 'polypeptide(L)'
;MLSPEELLAGAALTLDVEVPAEALRPTDGSPRSGPRRVRLRPLTVRDLQIISRAAKESDSLVATLMVQRALVEPEMSVAQVAGMHIGLVQFLLQRVNEISGIAASARQLDDAVEAPLVKAAFVLAKEFGWTPEQVGELTLGQLLVNLKMLSGKSKP
;
A
#
# COMPACT_ATOMS: atom_id res chain seq x y z
N MET A 1 -30.80 -2.65 -19.14
CA MET A 1 -30.58 -2.21 -17.75
C MET A 1 -29.95 -3.37 -17.00
N LEU A 2 -29.04 -3.10 -16.06
CA LEU A 2 -28.42 -4.15 -15.25
C LEU A 2 -29.40 -4.71 -14.22
N SER A 3 -29.37 -6.02 -13.99
CA SER A 3 -30.17 -6.68 -12.96
C SER A 3 -29.47 -6.63 -11.59
N PRO A 4 -30.21 -6.82 -10.47
CA PRO A 4 -29.60 -6.95 -9.15
C PRO A 4 -28.57 -8.09 -9.08
N GLU A 5 -28.83 -9.21 -9.76
CA GLU A 5 -27.91 -10.36 -9.82
C GLU A 5 -26.60 -9.99 -10.52
N GLU A 6 -26.67 -9.22 -11.62
CA GLU A 6 -25.49 -8.71 -12.32
C GLU A 6 -24.65 -7.78 -11.44
N LEU A 7 -25.31 -6.94 -10.62
CA LEU A 7 -24.62 -6.05 -9.67
C LEU A 7 -23.97 -6.81 -8.51
N LEU A 8 -24.57 -7.91 -8.05
CA LEU A 8 -24.07 -8.70 -6.92
C LEU A 8 -23.04 -9.76 -7.35
N ALA A 9 -23.01 -10.15 -8.62
CA ALA A 9 -22.11 -11.18 -9.14
C ALA A 9 -20.62 -10.90 -8.84
N GLY A 10 -20.21 -9.63 -8.84
CA GLY A 10 -18.84 -9.21 -8.54
C GLY A 10 -18.37 -9.56 -7.13
N ALA A 11 -19.28 -9.64 -6.15
CA ALA A 11 -18.94 -9.92 -4.76
C ALA A 11 -18.48 -11.36 -4.49
N ALA A 12 -18.85 -12.31 -5.37
CA ALA A 12 -18.52 -13.72 -5.24
C ALA A 12 -17.29 -14.14 -6.05
N LEU A 13 -16.68 -13.21 -6.79
CA LEU A 13 -15.50 -13.50 -7.59
C LEU A 13 -14.30 -13.81 -6.71
N THR A 14 -13.50 -14.78 -7.13
CA THR A 14 -12.23 -15.09 -6.50
C THR A 14 -11.11 -14.90 -7.51
N LEU A 15 -10.03 -14.25 -7.08
CA LEU A 15 -8.89 -13.92 -7.90
C LEU A 15 -7.63 -14.56 -7.31
N ASP A 16 -6.89 -15.25 -8.16
CA ASP A 16 -5.55 -15.74 -7.82
C ASP A 16 -4.57 -14.57 -7.91
N VAL A 17 -3.91 -14.26 -6.80
CA VAL A 17 -2.91 -13.21 -6.69
C VAL A 17 -1.55 -13.86 -6.45
N GLU A 18 -0.61 -13.56 -7.33
CA GLU A 18 0.79 -13.97 -7.17
C GLU A 18 1.46 -13.12 -6.08
N VAL A 19 2.09 -13.77 -5.11
CA VAL A 19 2.83 -13.12 -4.04
C VAL A 19 4.32 -13.13 -4.39
N PRO A 20 4.95 -11.95 -4.55
CA PRO A 20 6.38 -11.85 -4.84
C PRO A 20 7.23 -12.55 -3.77
N ALA A 21 8.36 -13.14 -4.18
CA ALA A 21 9.25 -13.84 -3.26
C ALA A 21 9.82 -12.88 -2.21
N GLU A 22 10.17 -11.65 -2.60
CA GLU A 22 10.64 -10.61 -1.69
C GLU A 22 9.59 -10.21 -0.64
N ALA A 23 8.31 -10.30 -0.98
CA ALA A 23 7.21 -10.00 -0.06
C ALA A 23 6.95 -11.14 0.93
N LEU A 24 7.40 -12.37 0.66
CA LEU A 24 7.28 -13.51 1.55
C LEU A 24 8.51 -13.71 2.44
N ARG A 25 9.68 -13.34 1.94
CA ARG A 25 10.97 -13.54 2.61
C ARG A 25 11.86 -12.33 2.38
N PRO A 26 11.73 -11.26 3.19
CA PRO A 26 12.39 -9.97 2.93
C PRO A 26 13.93 -9.96 3.02
N THR A 27 14.60 -11.11 3.19
CA THR A 27 16.08 -11.20 3.30
C THR A 27 16.67 -12.51 2.74
N ASP A 28 15.85 -13.42 2.20
CA ASP A 28 16.30 -14.73 1.72
C ASP A 28 16.50 -14.65 0.20
N GLY A 29 17.72 -14.33 -0.25
CA GLY A 29 18.08 -14.15 -1.67
C GLY A 29 18.11 -15.43 -2.51
N SER A 30 17.49 -16.51 -2.04
CA SER A 30 17.44 -17.80 -2.71
C SER A 30 16.25 -17.89 -3.66
N PRO A 31 16.45 -17.98 -4.98
CA PRO A 31 15.37 -18.21 -5.93
C PRO A 31 14.98 -19.68 -5.89
N ARG A 32 14.27 -20.13 -4.85
CA ARG A 32 13.68 -21.48 -4.82
C ARG A 32 12.17 -21.48 -4.57
N SER A 33 11.51 -21.71 -5.70
CA SER A 33 10.24 -22.42 -5.95
C SER A 33 8.97 -21.59 -6.06
N GLY A 34 8.74 -21.13 -7.30
CA GLY A 34 7.44 -20.94 -7.95
C GLY A 34 6.60 -19.72 -7.51
N PRO A 35 5.68 -19.26 -8.38
CA PRO A 35 4.67 -18.28 -7.99
C PRO A 35 3.85 -18.84 -6.83
N ARG A 36 3.97 -18.23 -5.64
CA ARG A 36 3.09 -18.57 -4.51
C ARG A 36 1.83 -17.75 -4.65
N ARG A 37 0.72 -18.41 -4.91
CA ARG A 37 -0.56 -17.77 -5.15
C ARG A 37 -1.42 -17.80 -3.90
N VAL A 38 -2.15 -16.72 -3.66
CA VAL A 38 -3.25 -16.65 -2.71
C VAL A 38 -4.53 -16.39 -3.47
N ARG A 39 -5.66 -16.87 -2.95
CA ARG A 39 -6.98 -16.57 -3.50
C ARG A 39 -7.63 -15.49 -2.67
N LEU A 40 -7.96 -14.38 -3.31
CA LEU A 40 -8.65 -13.26 -2.69
C LEU A 40 -10.06 -13.11 -3.27
N ARG A 41 -10.97 -12.59 -2.46
CA ARG A 41 -12.27 -12.09 -2.92
C ARG A 41 -12.39 -10.60 -2.61
N PRO A 42 -13.17 -9.83 -3.40
CA PRO A 42 -13.46 -8.46 -3.06
C PRO A 42 -14.25 -8.36 -1.75
N LEU A 43 -13.99 -7.29 -0.99
CA LEU A 43 -14.74 -6.94 0.19
C LEU A 43 -16.07 -6.31 -0.21
N THR A 44 -17.14 -6.75 0.45
CA THR A 44 -18.47 -6.16 0.29
C THR A 44 -18.66 -4.98 1.24
N VAL A 45 -19.67 -4.14 0.98
CA VAL A 45 -20.09 -3.08 1.92
C VAL A 45 -20.39 -3.66 3.30
N ARG A 46 -21.00 -4.85 3.36
CA ARG A 46 -21.29 -5.55 4.62
C ARG A 46 -20.02 -5.95 5.36
N ASP A 47 -19.00 -6.43 4.65
CA ASP A 47 -17.72 -6.78 5.25
C ASP A 47 -17.08 -5.55 5.91
N LEU A 48 -17.05 -4.41 5.22
CA LEU A 48 -16.49 -3.16 5.76
C LEU A 48 -17.22 -2.67 7.02
N GLN A 49 -18.55 -2.77 7.07
CA GLN A 49 -19.32 -2.42 8.25
C GLN A 49 -19.00 -3.29 9.47
N ILE A 50 -18.81 -4.60 9.24
CA ILE A 50 -18.43 -5.55 10.30
C ILE A 50 -17.02 -5.25 10.79
N ILE A 51 -16.09 -5.02 9.88
CA ILE A 51 -14.69 -4.69 10.18
C ILE A 51 -14.60 -3.39 10.99
N SER A 52 -15.26 -2.32 10.53
CA SER A 52 -15.28 -1.02 11.21
C SER A 52 -15.77 -1.16 12.67
N ARG A 53 -16.84 -1.93 12.88
CA ARG A 53 -17.39 -2.19 14.22
C ARG A 53 -16.43 -3.00 15.09
N ALA A 54 -15.80 -4.02 14.52
CA ALA A 54 -14.87 -4.90 15.25
C ALA A 54 -13.57 -4.17 15.63
N ALA A 55 -13.10 -3.26 14.76
CA ALA A 55 -11.82 -2.59 14.94
C ALA A 55 -11.83 -1.47 15.98
N LYS A 56 -13.01 -0.96 16.40
CA LYS A 56 -13.15 0.14 17.37
C LYS A 56 -12.17 1.31 17.11
N GLU A 57 -12.06 1.75 15.85
CA GLU A 57 -11.17 2.84 15.42
C GLU A 57 -9.66 2.52 15.41
N SER A 58 -9.24 1.26 15.61
CA SER A 58 -7.84 0.87 15.45
C SER A 58 -7.50 0.58 13.98
N ASP A 59 -6.79 1.50 13.33
CA ASP A 59 -6.37 1.38 11.92
C ASP A 59 -5.57 0.09 11.63
N SER A 60 -4.67 -0.30 12.55
CA SER A 60 -3.89 -1.54 12.42
C SER A 60 -4.78 -2.80 12.46
N LEU A 61 -5.85 -2.76 13.26
CA LEU A 61 -6.80 -3.86 13.35
C LEU A 61 -7.73 -3.88 12.13
N VAL A 62 -8.13 -2.71 11.60
CA VAL A 62 -8.89 -2.60 10.34
C VAL A 62 -8.14 -3.31 9.21
N ALA A 63 -6.86 -2.98 9.00
CA ALA A 63 -6.04 -3.58 7.96
C ALA A 63 -5.94 -5.11 8.09
N THR A 64 -5.69 -5.59 9.31
CA THR A 64 -5.60 -7.03 9.62
C THR A 64 -6.91 -7.76 9.29
N LEU A 65 -8.04 -7.18 9.71
CA LEU A 65 -9.36 -7.76 9.47
C LEU A 65 -9.76 -7.71 7.99
N MET A 66 -9.40 -6.65 7.26
CA MET A 66 -9.61 -6.57 5.81
C MET A 66 -8.88 -7.69 5.07
N VAL A 67 -7.60 -7.88 5.36
CA VAL A 67 -6.79 -8.95 4.74
C VAL A 67 -7.37 -10.33 5.11
N GLN A 68 -7.65 -10.57 6.39
CA GLN A 68 -8.22 -11.85 6.84
C GLN A 68 -9.55 -12.17 6.15
N ARG A 69 -10.42 -11.16 6.02
CA ARG A 69 -11.77 -11.34 5.49
C ARG A 69 -11.80 -11.54 3.98
N ALA A 70 -10.82 -11.00 3.27
CA ALA A 70 -10.67 -11.12 1.82
C ALA A 70 -9.89 -12.37 1.40
N LEU A 71 -9.03 -12.91 2.26
CA LEU A 71 -8.23 -14.10 1.99
C LEU A 71 -9.09 -15.38 2.07
N VAL A 72 -9.27 -16.02 0.91
CA VAL A 72 -10.06 -17.26 0.78
C VAL A 72 -9.16 -18.47 0.92
N GLU A 73 -8.00 -18.46 0.24
CA GLU A 73 -7.00 -19.52 0.33
C GLU A 73 -5.58 -18.91 0.42
N PRO A 74 -4.75 -19.30 1.39
CA PRO A 74 -5.07 -20.22 2.49
C PRO A 74 -6.06 -19.59 3.48
N GLU A 75 -6.92 -20.41 4.09
CA GLU A 75 -7.79 -19.94 5.18
C GLU A 75 -6.92 -19.55 6.38
N MET A 76 -7.12 -18.34 6.90
CA MET A 76 -6.32 -17.78 7.99
C MET A 76 -7.18 -17.16 9.08
N SER A 77 -6.76 -17.36 10.32
CA SER A 77 -7.31 -16.67 11.48
C SER A 77 -6.72 -15.26 11.60
N VAL A 78 -7.44 -14.38 12.32
CA VAL A 78 -6.98 -13.01 12.60
C VAL A 78 -5.59 -13.00 13.26
N ALA A 79 -5.34 -13.92 14.20
CA ALA A 79 -4.06 -14.03 14.90
C ALA A 79 -2.91 -14.42 13.95
N GLN A 80 -3.17 -15.30 12.97
CA GLN A 80 -2.16 -15.68 11.99
C GLN A 80 -1.84 -14.52 11.03
N VAL A 81 -2.84 -13.75 10.60
CA VAL A 81 -2.62 -12.54 9.78
C VAL A 81 -1.85 -11.49 10.59
N ALA A 82 -2.19 -11.30 11.87
CA ALA A 82 -1.46 -10.40 12.77
C ALA A 82 0.00 -10.82 13.01
N GLY A 83 0.31 -12.12 12.85
CA GLY A 83 1.67 -12.65 12.93
C GLY A 83 2.50 -12.49 11.66
N MET A 84 1.91 -12.04 10.55
CA MET A 84 2.64 -11.75 9.32
C MET A 84 3.51 -10.51 9.51
N HIS A 85 4.67 -10.47 8.83
CA HIS A 85 5.46 -9.26 8.81
C HIS A 85 4.74 -8.14 8.05
N ILE A 86 4.98 -6.89 8.46
CA ILE A 86 4.21 -5.73 8.01
C ILE A 86 4.21 -5.56 6.48
N GLY A 87 5.32 -5.84 5.81
CA GLY A 87 5.41 -5.73 4.34
C GLY A 87 4.48 -6.67 3.59
N LEU A 88 4.25 -7.89 4.08
CA LEU A 88 3.32 -8.83 3.47
C LEU A 88 1.87 -8.38 3.66
N VAL A 89 1.54 -7.89 4.86
CA VAL A 89 0.19 -7.34 5.13
C VAL A 89 -0.09 -6.13 4.24
N GLN A 90 0.88 -5.23 4.07
CA GLN A 90 0.75 -4.07 3.17
C GLN A 90 0.53 -4.50 1.72
N PHE A 91 1.32 -5.47 1.23
CA PHE A 91 1.16 -6.02 -0.11
C PHE A 91 -0.25 -6.60 -0.32
N LEU A 92 -0.70 -7.46 0.61
CA LEU A 92 -2.03 -8.09 0.51
C LEU A 92 -3.15 -7.06 0.63
N LEU A 93 -3.04 -6.10 1.55
CA LEU A 93 -4.02 -5.03 1.72
C LEU A 93 -4.17 -4.19 0.43
N GLN A 94 -3.06 -3.88 -0.24
CA GLN A 94 -3.11 -3.18 -1.52
C GLN A 94 -3.90 -3.99 -2.56
N ARG A 95 -3.64 -5.30 -2.67
CA ARG A 95 -4.36 -6.18 -3.60
C ARG A 95 -5.84 -6.28 -3.24
N VAL A 96 -6.17 -6.37 -1.96
CA VAL A 96 -7.56 -6.36 -1.46
C VAL A 96 -8.26 -5.05 -1.84
N ASN A 97 -7.61 -3.91 -1.68
CA ASN A 97 -8.17 -2.61 -2.05
C ASN A 97 -8.43 -2.52 -3.55
N GLU A 98 -7.45 -2.93 -4.38
CA GLU A 98 -7.55 -2.97 -5.84
C GLU A 98 -8.75 -3.82 -6.31
N ILE A 99 -8.85 -5.08 -5.87
CA ILE A 99 -9.94 -5.97 -6.31
C ILE A 99 -11.31 -5.55 -5.78
N SER A 100 -11.35 -4.90 -4.61
CA SER A 100 -12.61 -4.44 -3.99
C SER A 100 -13.10 -3.12 -4.57
N GLY A 101 -12.36 -2.51 -5.52
CA GLY A 101 -12.66 -1.18 -6.03
C GLY A 101 -12.52 -0.08 -4.96
N ILE A 102 -11.83 -0.37 -3.85
CA ILE A 102 -11.47 0.60 -2.82
C ILE A 102 -10.20 1.28 -3.34
N ALA A 103 -10.35 2.06 -4.42
CA ALA A 103 -9.24 2.84 -4.93
C ALA A 103 -8.81 3.82 -3.84
N ALA A 104 -7.55 3.72 -3.44
CA ALA A 104 -6.87 4.56 -2.47
C ALA A 104 -6.67 6.00 -3.01
N SER A 105 -7.74 6.67 -3.40
CA SER A 105 -7.73 7.90 -4.20
C SER A 105 -7.32 9.16 -3.44
N ALA A 106 -7.40 9.17 -2.10
CA ALA A 106 -6.90 10.28 -1.31
C ALA A 106 -5.47 10.02 -0.84
N ARG A 107 -5.25 8.89 -0.15
CA ARG A 107 -3.95 8.58 0.46
C ARG A 107 -2.83 8.32 -0.56
N GLN A 108 -3.10 7.64 -1.69
CA GLN A 108 -2.07 7.48 -2.73
C GLN A 108 -1.86 8.74 -3.55
N LEU A 109 -2.86 9.63 -3.66
CA LEU A 109 -2.67 10.93 -4.32
C LEU A 109 -1.81 11.83 -3.44
N ASP A 110 -2.08 11.86 -2.13
CA ASP A 110 -1.26 12.54 -1.13
C ASP A 110 0.15 11.95 -1.10
N ASP A 111 0.30 10.61 -1.01
CA ASP A 111 1.62 9.96 -1.04
C ASP A 111 2.35 10.15 -2.38
N ALA A 112 1.65 10.19 -3.51
CA ALA A 112 2.26 10.43 -4.83
C ALA A 112 2.63 11.89 -5.08
N VAL A 113 1.95 12.84 -4.43
CA VAL A 113 2.29 14.27 -4.45
C VAL A 113 3.41 14.57 -3.45
N GLU A 114 3.40 13.92 -2.29
CA GLU A 114 4.44 14.07 -1.26
C GLU A 114 5.74 13.36 -1.65
N ALA A 115 5.70 12.19 -2.29
CA ALA A 115 6.91 11.41 -2.60
C ALA A 115 7.97 12.19 -3.43
N PRO A 116 7.61 12.96 -4.48
CA PRO A 116 8.56 13.83 -5.17
C PRO A 116 9.11 14.95 -4.28
N LEU A 117 8.30 15.54 -3.40
CA LEU A 117 8.69 16.61 -2.50
C LEU A 117 9.63 16.10 -1.39
N VAL A 118 9.31 14.96 -0.79
CA VAL A 118 10.15 14.28 0.21
C VAL A 118 11.47 13.84 -0.41
N LYS A 119 11.45 13.31 -1.65
CA LYS A 119 12.68 12.95 -2.37
C LYS A 119 13.53 14.17 -2.69
N ALA A 120 12.91 15.28 -3.11
CA ALA A 120 13.61 16.54 -3.32
C ALA A 120 14.22 17.08 -2.03
N ALA A 121 13.47 17.04 -0.93
CA ALA A 121 13.93 17.47 0.37
C ALA A 121 15.15 16.67 0.85
N PHE A 122 15.11 15.35 0.66
CA PHE A 122 16.22 14.45 0.96
C PHE A 122 17.46 14.72 0.11
N VAL A 123 17.30 14.96 -1.20
CA VAL A 123 18.41 15.29 -2.11
C VAL A 123 19.07 16.61 -1.69
N LEU A 124 18.28 17.62 -1.33
CA LEU A 124 18.80 18.91 -0.87
C LEU A 124 19.52 18.80 0.48
N ALA A 125 18.94 18.08 1.45
CA ALA A 125 19.56 17.83 2.75
C ALA A 125 20.95 17.17 2.60
N LYS A 126 21.04 16.16 1.72
CA LYS A 126 22.30 15.45 1.46
C LYS A 126 23.36 16.32 0.80
N GLU A 127 22.98 17.14 -0.17
CA GLU A 127 23.92 17.89 -1.00
C GLU A 127 24.38 19.20 -0.34
N PHE A 128 23.52 19.83 0.46
CA PHE A 128 23.82 21.09 1.16
C PHE A 128 24.11 20.92 2.65
N GLY A 129 24.00 19.70 3.20
CA GLY A 129 24.20 19.41 4.62
C GLY A 129 23.11 19.98 5.54
N TRP A 130 21.93 20.25 5.00
CA TRP A 130 20.79 20.80 5.75
C TRP A 130 20.03 19.71 6.50
N THR A 131 19.43 20.06 7.63
CA THR A 131 18.56 19.15 8.40
C THR A 131 17.15 19.07 7.79
N PRO A 132 16.38 18.01 8.05
CA PRO A 132 15.00 17.89 7.58
C PRO A 132 14.11 19.09 7.97
N GLU A 133 14.30 19.65 9.16
CA GLU A 133 13.58 20.84 9.62
C GLU A 133 13.90 22.07 8.75
N GLN A 134 15.19 22.29 8.45
CA GLN A 134 15.63 23.41 7.61
C GLN A 134 15.10 23.33 6.18
N VAL A 135 14.93 22.12 5.66
CA VAL A 135 14.33 21.91 4.33
C VAL A 135 12.81 22.07 4.37
N GLY A 136 12.17 21.69 5.48
CA GLY A 136 10.74 21.86 5.70
C GLY A 136 10.29 23.33 5.80
N GLU A 137 11.19 24.24 6.14
CA GLU A 137 10.94 25.69 6.13
C GLU A 137 10.97 26.32 4.73
N LEU A 138 11.42 25.58 3.70
CA LEU A 138 11.52 26.09 2.34
C LEU A 138 10.15 26.12 1.65
N THR A 139 9.85 27.24 1.00
CA THR A 139 8.71 27.31 0.07
C THR A 139 8.98 26.48 -1.18
N LEU A 140 7.91 26.04 -1.86
CA LEU A 140 8.02 25.30 -3.12
C LEU A 140 8.88 26.02 -4.17
N GLY A 141 8.78 27.35 -4.26
CA GLY A 141 9.60 28.16 -5.17
C GLY A 141 11.10 28.09 -4.83
N GLN A 142 11.45 28.17 -3.55
CA GLN A 142 12.85 28.05 -3.10
C GLN A 142 13.39 26.63 -3.30
N LEU A 143 12.57 25.61 -3.06
CA LEU A 143 12.92 24.21 -3.27
C LEU A 143 13.25 23.93 -4.76
N LEU A 144 12.42 24.43 -5.69
CA LEU A 144 12.66 24.30 -7.13
C LEU A 144 13.91 25.05 -7.62
N VAL A 145 14.22 26.22 -7.07
CA VAL A 145 15.44 26.98 -7.41
C VAL A 145 16.68 26.22 -6.98
N ASN A 146 16.70 25.67 -5.76
CA ASN A 146 17.83 24.91 -5.26
C ASN A 146 18.05 23.60 -6.04
N LEU A 147 16.98 22.89 -6.42
CA LEU A 147 17.08 21.71 -7.29
C LEU A 147 17.66 22.05 -8.68
N LYS A 148 17.27 23.20 -9.27
CA LYS A 148 17.85 23.66 -10.54
C LYS A 148 19.34 23.98 -10.44
N MET A 149 19.80 24.51 -9.31
CA MET A 149 21.23 24.75 -9.10
C MET A 149 22.03 23.44 -9.03
N LEU A 150 21.45 22.37 -8.49
CA LEU A 150 22.06 21.04 -8.47
C LEU A 150 22.13 20.42 -9.88
N SER A 151 21.06 20.52 -10.67
CA SER A 151 21.07 20.01 -12.04
C SER A 151 21.99 20.83 -12.97
N GLY A 152 22.19 22.12 -12.68
CA GLY A 152 23.13 22.99 -13.39
C GLY A 152 24.61 22.72 -13.09
N LYS A 153 24.95 22.07 -11.97
CA LYS A 153 26.32 21.63 -11.64
C LYS A 153 26.71 20.28 -12.27
N SER A 154 25.75 19.56 -12.87
CA SER A 154 25.95 18.20 -13.39
C SER A 154 26.23 18.14 -14.91
N LYS A 155 26.80 19.20 -15.48
CA LYS A 155 27.30 19.18 -16.85
C LYS A 155 28.80 19.53 -16.86
N PRO A 156 29.70 18.61 -17.27
CA PRO A 156 31.07 18.98 -17.62
C PRO A 156 31.08 19.90 -18.85
#